data_AF-A0AAU2NEU1-F1
#
_entry.id   AF-A0AAU2NEU1-F1
#
_cell.length_a   1.000
_cell.length_b   1.000
_cell.length_c   1.000
_cell.angle_alpha   90.00
_cell.angle_beta   90.00
_cell.angle_gamma   90.00
#
_symmetry.space_group_name_H-M   'P 1'
#
loop_
_entity.id
_entity.type
_entity.pdbx_description
1 polymer ?
#
loop_
_entity_poly.entity_id
_entity_poly.type
_entity_poly.pdbx_seq_one_letter_code
_entity_poly.pdbx_strand_id
1 'polypeptide(L)'
;MDHHPPADDRERLVAAGVLRRYEDGRPHPALGRSPIAYVSTRLWDELTALAIAPSAATATAHALLRAIADDAHDAALTPGNEQAPRDDLYVTHPAFIGPHRRVVWFQRSGPRGLITATFPPAA
;
A
#
# COMPACT_ATOMS: atom_id res chain seq x y z
N MET A 1 -17.45 -17.61 -24.84
CA MET A 1 -17.76 -16.51 -23.90
C MET A 1 -16.43 -15.99 -23.41
N ASP A 2 -15.93 -14.94 -24.06
CA ASP A 2 -14.71 -14.25 -23.65
C ASP A 2 -14.94 -13.60 -22.27
N HIS A 3 -14.59 -14.32 -21.21
CA HIS A 3 -14.37 -13.74 -19.89
C HIS A 3 -13.07 -12.94 -19.96
N HIS A 4 -13.14 -11.75 -20.56
CA HIS A 4 -12.11 -10.75 -20.34
C HIS A 4 -12.18 -10.38 -18.85
N PRO A 5 -11.13 -10.63 -18.04
CA PRO A 5 -11.11 -10.10 -16.69
C PRO A 5 -11.27 -8.59 -16.80
N PRO A 6 -12.07 -7.94 -15.92
CA PRO A 6 -12.21 -6.49 -15.97
C PRO A 6 -10.81 -5.89 -15.93
N ALA A 7 -10.52 -5.00 -16.89
CA ALA A 7 -9.29 -4.22 -16.90
C ALA A 7 -9.04 -3.73 -15.48
N ASP A 8 -7.91 -4.14 -14.90
CA ASP A 8 -7.55 -3.97 -13.49
C ASP A 8 -8.06 -2.61 -12.99
N ASP A 9 -9.09 -2.59 -12.14
CA ASP A 9 -9.77 -1.33 -11.75
C ASP A 9 -8.78 -0.29 -11.19
N ARG A 10 -7.62 -0.76 -10.74
CA ARG A 10 -6.45 0.04 -10.37
C ARG A 10 -5.97 0.96 -11.47
N GLU A 11 -5.94 0.52 -12.72
CA GLU A 11 -5.50 1.34 -13.85
C GLU A 11 -6.48 2.46 -14.16
N ARG A 12 -7.79 2.22 -13.98
CA ARG A 12 -8.80 3.29 -14.00
C ARG A 12 -8.59 4.28 -12.86
N LEU A 13 -8.27 3.79 -11.66
CA LEU A 13 -7.96 4.64 -10.51
C LEU A 13 -6.66 5.42 -10.68
N VAL A 14 -5.67 4.88 -11.41
CA VAL A 14 -4.46 5.61 -11.82
C VAL A 14 -4.82 6.72 -12.79
N ALA A 15 -5.63 6.44 -13.81
CA ALA A 15 -6.10 7.45 -14.75
C ALA A 15 -6.93 8.56 -14.06
N ALA A 16 -7.67 8.21 -13.01
CA ALA A 16 -8.42 9.16 -12.19
C ALA A 16 -7.56 9.92 -11.15
N GLY A 17 -6.25 9.64 -11.07
CA GLY A 17 -5.34 10.27 -10.10
C GLY A 17 -5.51 9.82 -8.65
N VAL A 18 -6.29 8.77 -8.40
CA VAL A 18 -6.51 8.20 -7.06
C VAL A 18 -5.34 7.32 -6.63
N LEU A 19 -4.81 6.53 -7.57
CA LEU A 19 -3.63 5.70 -7.39
C LEU A 19 -2.47 6.22 -8.24
N ARG A 20 -1.26 5.85 -7.84
CA ARG A 20 -0.03 6.02 -8.60
C ARG A 20 0.60 4.65 -8.80
N ARG A 21 1.22 4.44 -9.97
CA ARG A 21 2.11 3.29 -10.16
C ARG A 21 3.37 3.51 -9.31
N TYR A 22 3.73 2.49 -8.54
CA TYR A 22 4.91 2.49 -7.71
C TYR A 22 6.06 1.83 -8.48
N GLU A 23 7.16 2.56 -8.66
CA GLU A 23 8.23 2.18 -9.58
C GLU A 23 9.17 1.10 -9.03
N ASP A 24 9.15 0.87 -7.72
CA ASP A 24 9.95 -0.15 -7.07
C ASP A 24 9.20 -1.48 -7.04
N GLY A 25 9.33 -2.22 -8.15
CA GLY A 25 8.73 -3.54 -8.34
C GLY A 25 9.44 -4.69 -7.61
N ARG A 26 10.32 -4.41 -6.64
CA ARG A 26 11.01 -5.48 -5.90
C ARG A 26 10.04 -6.15 -4.91
N PRO A 27 9.93 -7.49 -4.92
CA PRO A 27 9.19 -8.24 -3.92
C PRO A 27 9.51 -7.82 -2.49
N HIS A 28 8.49 -7.72 -1.62
CA HIS A 28 8.67 -7.39 -0.21
C HIS A 28 8.54 -8.64 0.67
N PRO A 29 9.54 -8.98 1.51
CA PRO A 29 9.51 -10.22 2.30
C PRO A 29 8.34 -10.24 3.30
N ALA A 30 8.05 -9.13 3.98
CA ALA A 30 6.94 -9.01 4.91
C ALA A 30 5.55 -9.09 4.26
N LEU A 31 5.45 -8.85 2.95
CA LEU A 31 4.19 -8.88 2.19
C LEU A 31 4.09 -10.17 1.37
N GLY A 32 4.49 -11.30 1.95
CA GLY A 32 4.48 -12.61 1.30
C GLY A 32 5.22 -12.66 -0.04
N ARG A 33 6.33 -11.91 -0.17
CA ARG A 33 7.14 -11.76 -1.39
C ARG A 33 6.36 -11.21 -2.59
N SER A 34 5.30 -10.45 -2.34
CA SER A 34 4.59 -9.70 -3.38
C SER A 34 5.21 -8.30 -3.53
N PRO A 35 5.33 -7.75 -4.75
CA PRO A 35 5.79 -6.39 -4.94
C PRO A 35 4.67 -5.39 -4.64
N ILE A 36 5.05 -4.22 -4.13
CA ILE A 36 4.17 -3.05 -4.14
C ILE A 36 4.16 -2.53 -5.57
N ALA A 37 2.99 -2.40 -6.18
CA ALA A 37 2.86 -1.90 -7.55
C ALA A 37 2.04 -0.62 -7.64
N TYR A 38 1.21 -0.36 -6.62
CA TYR A 38 0.38 0.82 -6.55
C TYR A 38 0.43 1.44 -5.16
N VAL A 39 0.37 2.76 -5.12
CA VAL A 39 0.23 3.54 -3.89
C VAL A 39 -0.86 4.58 -4.10
N SER A 40 -1.73 4.79 -3.11
CA SER A 40 -2.70 5.87 -3.20
C SER A 40 -1.98 7.23 -3.27
N THR A 41 -2.45 8.12 -4.12
CA THR A 41 -1.85 9.46 -4.30
C THR A 41 -1.75 10.19 -2.96
N ARG A 42 -2.79 10.13 -2.14
CA ARG A 42 -2.79 10.72 -0.80
C ARG A 42 -1.69 10.16 0.12
N LEU A 43 -1.49 8.85 0.15
CA LEU A 43 -0.41 8.26 0.96
C LEU A 43 0.95 8.73 0.45
N TRP A 44 1.13 8.73 -0.88
CA TRP A 44 2.38 9.17 -1.48
C TRP A 44 2.70 10.64 -1.14
N ASP A 45 1.73 11.53 -1.28
CA ASP A 45 1.90 12.96 -1.02
C ASP A 45 2.31 13.21 0.44
N GLU A 46 1.63 12.55 1.39
CA GLU A 46 1.96 12.66 2.81
C GLU A 46 3.36 12.13 3.14
N LEU A 47 3.79 11.03 2.50
CA LEU A 47 5.15 10.50 2.67
C LEU A 47 6.21 11.42 2.06
N THR A 48 5.94 12.00 0.88
CA THR A 48 6.87 12.95 0.25
C THR A 48 7.00 14.25 1.03
N ALA A 49 5.92 14.70 1.67
CA ALA A 49 5.91 15.91 2.51
C ALA A 49 6.79 15.79 3.77
N LEU A 50 7.15 14.56 4.17
CA LEU A 50 8.09 14.32 5.28
C LEU A 50 9.56 14.53 4.89
N ALA A 51 9.86 14.77 3.61
CA ALA A 51 11.23 15.02 3.18
C ALA A 51 11.73 16.40 3.62
N ILE A 52 12.99 16.46 4.03
CA ILE A 52 13.65 17.70 4.48
C ILE A 52 13.86 18.68 3.31
N ALA A 53 13.90 18.19 2.06
CA ALA A 53 14.06 19.00 0.86
C ALA A 53 13.29 18.40 -0.32
N PRO A 54 12.82 19.21 -1.29
CA PRO A 54 12.07 18.72 -2.46
C PRO A 54 12.84 17.69 -3.30
N SER A 55 14.16 17.83 -3.43
CA SER A 55 15.00 16.90 -4.19
C SER A 55 15.09 15.50 -3.54
N ALA A 56 14.78 15.38 -2.25
CA ALA A 56 14.78 14.11 -1.52
C ALA A 56 13.39 13.46 -1.43
N ALA A 57 12.32 14.16 -1.82
CA ALA A 57 10.92 13.76 -1.66
C ALA A 57 10.63 12.31 -2.06
N THR A 58 10.97 11.95 -3.30
CA THR A 58 10.74 10.61 -3.84
C THR A 58 11.53 9.55 -3.09
N ALA A 59 12.83 9.79 -2.84
CA ALA A 59 13.68 8.84 -2.13
C ALA A 59 13.21 8.61 -0.68
N THR A 60 12.80 9.68 0.00
CA THR A 60 12.18 9.62 1.33
C THR A 60 10.89 8.81 1.31
N ALA A 61 9.99 9.07 0.36
CA ALA A 61 8.73 8.33 0.27
C ALA A 61 8.94 6.84 0.00
N HIS A 62 9.89 6.47 -0.87
CA HIS A 62 10.28 5.08 -1.07
C HIS A 62 10.81 4.43 0.20
N ALA A 63 11.76 5.08 0.88
CA ALA A 63 12.36 4.55 2.10
C ALA A 63 11.33 4.37 3.22
N LEU A 64 10.47 5.36 3.43
CA LEU A 64 9.40 5.29 4.42
C LEU A 64 8.38 4.22 4.07
N LEU A 65 7.96 4.11 2.81
CA LEU A 65 6.98 3.09 2.42
C LEU A 65 7.51 1.67 2.65
N ARG A 66 8.79 1.40 2.36
CA ARG A 66 9.42 0.11 2.66
C ARG A 66 9.53 -0.14 4.15
N ALA A 67 9.97 0.84 4.93
CA ALA A 67 10.04 0.71 6.39
C ALA A 67 8.66 0.42 7.00
N ILE A 68 7.61 1.10 6.54
CA ILE A 68 6.22 0.84 6.93
C ILE A 68 5.81 -0.58 6.53
N ALA A 69 6.20 -1.05 5.35
CA ALA A 69 5.90 -2.41 4.89
C ALA A 69 6.64 -3.50 5.67
N ASP A 70 7.82 -3.22 6.23
CA ASP A 70 8.56 -4.15 7.10
C ASP A 70 7.78 -4.45 8.40
N ASP A 71 7.02 -3.48 8.91
CA ASP A 71 6.18 -3.61 10.11
C ASP A 71 4.77 -4.16 9.85
N ALA A 72 4.46 -4.50 8.59
CA ALA A 72 3.14 -4.97 8.20
C ALA A 72 2.91 -6.43 8.66
N HIS A 73 1.74 -6.70 9.22
CA HIS A 73 1.29 -8.04 9.58
C HIS A 73 -0.06 -8.36 8.95
N ASP A 74 -0.34 -9.64 8.75
CA ASP A 74 -1.62 -10.09 8.19
C ASP A 74 -2.78 -9.65 9.08
N ALA A 75 -3.73 -8.92 8.49
CA ALA A 75 -4.91 -8.40 9.17
C ALA A 75 -5.76 -9.50 9.80
N ALA A 76 -5.78 -10.70 9.21
CA ALA A 76 -6.51 -11.86 9.70
C ALA A 76 -5.95 -12.39 11.04
N LEU A 77 -4.75 -11.96 11.43
CA LEU A 77 -4.15 -12.29 12.73
C LEU A 77 -4.56 -11.31 13.84
N THR A 78 -5.26 -10.21 13.51
CA THR A 78 -5.80 -9.31 14.52
C THR A 78 -7.07 -9.90 15.14
N PRO A 79 -7.20 -9.91 16.49
CA PRO A 79 -8.42 -10.37 17.15
C PRO A 79 -9.66 -9.63 16.64
N GLY A 80 -10.72 -10.36 16.29
CA GLY A 80 -11.95 -9.82 15.71
C GLY A 80 -11.95 -9.69 14.18
N ASN A 81 -10.82 -9.99 13.51
CA ASN A 81 -10.70 -10.00 12.04
C ASN A 81 -10.43 -11.40 11.49
N GLU A 82 -10.76 -12.46 12.23
CA GLU A 82 -10.41 -13.85 11.86
C GLU A 82 -11.04 -14.32 10.54
N GLN A 83 -12.09 -13.63 10.08
CA GLN A 83 -12.75 -13.90 8.80
C GLN A 83 -12.11 -13.17 7.61
N ALA A 84 -11.13 -12.28 7.85
CA ALA A 84 -10.43 -11.62 6.76
C ALA A 84 -9.67 -12.66 5.91
N PRO A 85 -9.64 -12.52 4.58
CA PRO A 85 -8.86 -13.41 3.74
C PRO A 85 -7.37 -13.28 4.11
N ARG A 86 -6.76 -14.39 4.54
CA ARG A 86 -5.34 -14.43 4.91
C ARG A 86 -4.47 -13.97 3.75
N ASP A 87 -3.39 -13.28 4.10
CA ASP A 87 -2.38 -12.78 3.16
C ASP A 87 -2.89 -11.81 2.07
N ASP A 88 -4.18 -11.42 2.10
CA ASP A 88 -4.76 -10.49 1.14
C ASP A 88 -4.78 -9.05 1.66
N LEU A 89 -4.70 -8.85 2.97
CA LEU A 89 -4.58 -7.54 3.59
C LEU A 89 -3.54 -7.58 4.70
N TYR A 90 -2.52 -6.74 4.60
CA TYR A 90 -1.56 -6.50 5.67
C TYR A 90 -1.77 -5.09 6.25
N VAL A 91 -1.69 -4.98 7.57
CA VAL A 91 -1.86 -3.74 8.31
C VAL A 91 -0.62 -3.42 9.13
N THR A 92 -0.34 -2.14 9.29
CA THR A 92 0.76 -1.68 10.12
C THR A 92 0.27 -1.14 11.45
N HIS A 93 1.18 -1.07 12.42
CA HIS A 93 0.95 -0.21 13.57
C HIS A 93 0.81 1.26 13.11
N PRO A 94 0.08 2.11 13.85
CA PRO A 94 -0.02 3.53 13.52
C PRO A 94 1.34 4.23 13.57
N ALA A 95 1.80 4.77 12.45
CA ALA A 95 3.03 5.57 12.35
C ALA A 95 2.69 7.06 12.22
N PHE A 96 3.60 7.95 12.63
CA PHE A 96 3.43 9.39 12.41
C PHE A 96 3.63 9.72 10.92
N ILE A 97 2.53 9.96 10.23
CA ILE A 97 2.49 10.34 8.82
C ILE A 97 1.73 11.65 8.72
N GLY A 98 2.44 12.72 8.37
CA GLY A 98 1.95 14.09 8.53
C GLY A 98 1.69 14.43 10.01
N PRO A 99 0.61 15.15 10.35
CA PRO A 99 0.31 15.57 11.72
C PRO A 99 -0.37 14.48 12.59
N HIS A 100 -0.53 13.25 12.08
CA HIS A 100 -1.35 12.22 12.73
C HIS A 100 -0.64 10.86 12.79
N ARG A 101 -1.04 10.04 13.77
CA ARG A 101 -0.73 8.61 13.76
C ARG A 101 -1.73 7.88 12.86
N ARG A 102 -1.24 7.22 11.82
CA ARG A 102 -2.09 6.59 10.79
C ARG A 102 -1.63 5.18 10.51
N VAL A 103 -2.61 4.28 10.35
CA VAL A 103 -2.40 2.91 9.86
C VAL A 103 -2.26 2.96 8.34
N VAL A 104 -1.42 2.10 7.78
CA VAL A 104 -1.34 1.86 6.34
C VAL A 104 -1.82 0.45 6.04
N TRP A 105 -2.61 0.31 4.98
CA TRP A 105 -3.11 -0.95 4.46
C TRP A 105 -2.36 -1.33 3.18
N PHE A 106 -1.92 -2.58 3.13
CA PHE A 106 -1.31 -3.20 1.96
C PHE A 106 -2.22 -4.31 1.47
N GLN A 107 -3.02 -4.03 0.45
CA GLN A 107 -3.99 -4.98 -0.10
C GLN A 107 -3.42 -5.70 -1.32
N ARG A 108 -3.47 -7.03 -1.30
CA ARG A 108 -3.06 -7.89 -2.42
C ARG A 108 -4.22 -8.14 -3.37
N SER A 109 -3.92 -8.22 -4.66
CA SER A 109 -4.90 -8.52 -5.71
C SER A 109 -5.29 -10.01 -5.83
N GLY A 110 -4.81 -10.88 -4.94
CA GLY A 110 -4.98 -12.34 -4.98
C GLY A 110 -3.67 -13.09 -4.71
N PRO A 111 -3.63 -14.43 -4.84
CA PRO A 111 -2.44 -15.21 -4.49
C PRO A 111 -1.19 -14.78 -5.27
N ARG A 112 -0.15 -14.30 -4.56
CA ARG A 112 1.09 -13.73 -5.15
C ARG A 112 0.86 -12.50 -6.04
N GLY A 113 -0.30 -11.86 -5.92
CA GLY A 113 -0.69 -10.69 -6.69
C GLY A 113 0.04 -9.42 -6.28
N LEU A 114 -0.24 -8.35 -7.01
CA LEU A 114 0.36 -7.04 -6.75
C LEU A 114 -0.23 -6.40 -5.50
N ILE A 115 0.58 -5.66 -4.76
CA ILE A 115 0.15 -4.93 -3.57
C ILE A 115 -0.21 -3.48 -3.93
N THR A 116 -1.34 -3.02 -3.36
CA THR A 116 -1.76 -1.62 -3.34
C THR A 116 -1.63 -1.08 -1.91
N ALA A 117 -0.80 -0.05 -1.72
CA ALA A 117 -0.63 0.63 -0.43
C ALA A 117 -1.56 1.84 -0.32
N THR A 118 -2.43 1.87 0.70
CA THR A 118 -3.42 2.92 0.91
C THR A 118 -3.59 3.25 2.40
N PHE A 119 -4.23 4.38 2.70
CA PHE A 119 -4.83 4.55 4.03
C PHE A 119 -6.13 3.74 4.13
N PRO A 120 -6.51 3.24 5.32
CA PRO A 120 -7.83 2.69 5.56
C PRO A 120 -8.94 3.68 5.14
N PRO A 121 -10.11 3.19 4.66
CA PRO A 121 -11.27 4.03 4.46
C PRO A 121 -11.64 4.74 5.77
N ALA A 122 -12.13 5.97 5.66
CA ALA A 122 -12.67 6.67 6.83
C ALA A 122 -13.91 5.90 7.32
N ALA A 123 -13.91 5.56 8.61
CA ALA A 123 -15.07 4.98 9.30
C ALA A 123 -16.17 6.03 9.50
#